data_AF-A0A958XWW8-F1
#
_entry.id   AF-A0A958XWW8-F1
#
_cell.length_a   1.000
_cell.length_b   1.000
_cell.length_c   1.000
_cell.angle_alpha   90.00
_cell.angle_beta   90.00
_cell.angle_gamma   90.00
#
_symmetry.space_group_name_H-M   'P 1'
#
loop_
_entity.id
_entity.type
_entity.pdbx_description
1 polymer ?
#
loop_
_entity_poly.entity_id
_entity_poly.type
_entity_poly.pdbx_seq_one_letter_code
_entity_poly.pdbx_strand_id
1 'polypeptide(L)'
;MDKENAVPHAENPEQFTGIRLRKPATVAGGIPAVISGLKHVFGEMSVPRGFRALAMLNQMNGHDCPGCAWPDPDDERSGIAEYCENGAKAIAEEATSKKLDAAFFAENSVESLSRLSDFEIGKKGRIAESLYLPEGASHYQPITWDDAFSVIAAKMKGLESPDQAVFYTSGRTSNEAAFLYQLFVRRFGTNNLPDCSNMCHESSGVALGESLGIGKGSVTLEDFYRTDLIVILGQNPGTNHPRMMTALQKAKENGARIISVNPLKETG
;
A
#
# COMPACT_ATOMS: atom_id res chain seq x y z
N MET A 1 -28.32 19.87 9.14
CA MET A 1 -27.22 19.31 9.96
C MET A 1 -27.90 18.57 11.08
N ASP A 2 -28.45 17.40 10.77
CA ASP A 2 -29.33 16.69 11.69
C ASP A 2 -28.48 15.88 12.66
N LYS A 3 -28.66 16.18 13.94
CA LYS A 3 -28.05 15.50 15.09
C LYS A 3 -28.94 14.32 15.52
N GLU A 4 -29.25 13.42 14.61
CA GLU A 4 -29.95 12.17 14.93
C GLU A 4 -29.11 10.99 14.47
N ASN A 5 -28.50 10.29 15.45
CA ASN A 5 -27.92 8.95 15.35
C ASN A 5 -27.31 8.60 13.99
N ALA A 6 -26.21 9.25 13.63
CA ALA A 6 -25.45 8.88 12.44
C ALA A 6 -24.73 7.55 12.72
N VAL A 7 -25.35 6.44 12.31
CA VAL A 7 -24.68 5.15 12.21
C VAL A 7 -23.35 5.36 11.48
N PRO A 8 -22.20 4.92 12.03
CA PRO A 8 -20.91 5.07 11.37
C PRO A 8 -20.99 4.52 9.94
N HIS A 9 -20.67 5.37 8.95
CA HIS A 9 -20.67 4.96 7.55
C HIS A 9 -19.40 4.15 7.27
N ALA A 10 -19.49 3.15 6.39
CA ALA A 10 -18.35 2.32 6.01
C ALA A 10 -17.35 3.07 5.13
N GLU A 11 -17.81 4.09 4.40
CA GLU A 11 -16.97 4.95 3.57
C GLU A 11 -16.53 6.19 4.33
N ASN A 12 -15.33 6.67 3.98
CA ASN A 12 -14.77 7.90 4.51
C ASN A 12 -15.63 9.12 4.16
N PRO A 13 -15.55 10.21 4.96
CA PRO A 13 -16.25 11.43 4.66
C PRO A 13 -15.81 12.02 3.31
N GLU A 14 -16.77 12.23 2.41
CA GLU A 14 -16.53 12.89 1.12
C GLU A 14 -16.38 14.40 1.29
N GLN A 15 -15.17 14.85 1.67
CA GLN A 15 -14.84 16.27 1.71
C GLN A 15 -13.96 16.63 0.51
N PHE A 16 -14.53 17.35 -0.45
CA PHE A 16 -13.75 17.91 -1.55
C PHE A 16 -12.77 18.98 -1.04
N THR A 17 -11.48 18.78 -1.28
CA THR A 17 -10.40 19.67 -0.82
C THR A 17 -10.20 20.91 -1.71
N GLY A 18 -11.12 21.17 -2.65
CA GLY A 18 -11.05 22.33 -3.56
C GLY A 18 -9.86 22.27 -4.52
N ILE A 19 -9.53 21.07 -5.02
CA ILE A 19 -8.43 20.84 -5.97
C ILE A 19 -8.58 21.80 -7.16
N ARG A 20 -7.50 22.52 -7.50
CA ARG A 20 -7.47 23.47 -8.61
C ARG A 20 -6.63 22.93 -9.74
N LEU A 21 -7.14 23.06 -10.96
CA LEU A 21 -6.35 22.78 -12.16
C LEU A 21 -5.18 23.77 -12.24
N ARG A 22 -3.98 23.22 -12.43
CA ARG A 22 -2.73 23.98 -12.62
C ARG A 22 -1.99 23.38 -13.80
N LYS A 23 -1.03 24.13 -14.34
CA LYS A 23 -0.11 23.57 -15.33
C LYS A 23 0.65 22.40 -14.70
N PRO A 24 0.88 21.29 -15.43
CA PRO A 24 1.73 20.19 -14.95
C PRO A 24 3.08 20.72 -14.49
N ALA A 25 3.64 20.08 -13.46
CA ALA A 25 5.01 20.39 -13.04
C ALA A 25 5.99 20.06 -14.16
N THR A 26 7.18 20.63 -14.12
CA THR A 26 8.23 20.36 -15.11
C THR A 26 9.19 19.26 -14.67
N VAL A 27 9.11 18.83 -13.41
CA VAL A 27 10.04 17.88 -12.80
C VAL A 27 9.27 16.91 -11.89
N ALA A 28 9.46 15.60 -12.10
CA ALA A 28 8.84 14.52 -11.31
C ALA A 28 9.76 13.94 -10.22
N GLY A 29 11.05 14.29 -10.22
CA GLY A 29 12.05 13.69 -9.31
C GLY A 29 13.16 14.66 -8.88
N GLY A 30 14.21 14.13 -8.26
CA GLY A 30 15.37 14.92 -7.80
C GLY A 30 15.20 15.53 -6.41
N ILE A 31 15.96 16.60 -6.12
CA ILE A 31 16.09 17.20 -4.78
C ILE A 31 14.74 17.48 -4.08
N PRO A 32 13.71 18.04 -4.75
CA PRO A 32 12.42 18.27 -4.10
C PRO A 32 11.76 16.99 -3.57
N ALA A 33 11.84 15.88 -4.33
CA ALA A 33 11.31 14.58 -3.93
C ALA A 33 12.08 14.00 -2.73
N VAL A 34 13.41 14.20 -2.70
CA VAL A 34 14.26 13.80 -1.55
C VAL A 34 13.87 14.57 -0.30
N ILE A 35 13.74 15.90 -0.39
CA ILE A 35 13.33 16.74 0.75
C ILE A 35 11.93 16.33 1.24
N SER A 36 10.99 16.06 0.33
CA SER A 36 9.66 15.59 0.69
C SER A 36 9.72 14.25 1.43
N GLY A 37 10.46 13.28 0.89
CA GLY A 37 10.64 11.95 1.50
C GLY A 37 11.22 12.04 2.92
N LEU A 38 12.26 12.86 3.14
CA LEU A 38 12.85 13.08 4.47
C LEU A 38 11.86 13.70 5.45
N LYS A 39 11.06 14.68 5.00
CA LYS A 39 10.02 15.30 5.85
C LYS A 39 8.99 14.27 6.31
N HIS A 40 8.56 13.38 5.42
CA HIS A 40 7.60 12.33 5.76
C HIS A 40 8.17 11.34 6.77
N VAL A 41 9.40 10.87 6.56
CA VAL A 41 10.06 9.92 7.46
C VAL A 41 10.27 10.51 8.85
N PHE A 42 10.88 11.69 8.94
CA PHE A 42 11.17 12.31 10.23
C PHE A 42 9.93 12.91 10.93
N GLY A 43 8.80 13.04 10.22
CA GLY A 43 7.51 13.37 10.82
C GLY A 43 6.83 12.20 11.54
N GLU A 44 7.25 10.96 11.25
CA GLU A 44 6.66 9.74 11.82
C GLU A 44 7.60 9.01 12.80
N MET A 45 8.92 9.19 12.68
CA MET A 45 9.90 8.52 13.53
C MET A 45 11.11 9.39 13.86
N SER A 46 11.87 8.99 14.88
CA SER A 46 13.12 9.68 15.25
C SER A 46 14.17 9.63 14.14
N VAL A 47 15.03 10.65 14.09
CA VAL A 47 16.06 10.79 13.06
C VAL A 47 16.93 9.54 12.89
N PRO A 48 17.49 8.91 13.94
CA PRO A 48 18.31 7.71 13.79
C PRO A 48 17.53 6.51 13.22
N ARG A 49 16.27 6.35 13.62
CA ARG A 49 15.39 5.28 13.13
C ARG A 49 15.01 5.51 11.67
N GLY A 50 14.73 6.76 11.30
CA GLY A 50 14.43 7.18 9.94
C GLY A 50 15.56 6.90 8.96
N PHE A 51 16.79 7.30 9.32
CA PHE A 51 17.96 7.00 8.50
C PHE A 51 18.20 5.50 8.33
N ARG A 52 18.07 4.72 9.41
CA ARG A 52 18.24 3.26 9.33
C ARG A 52 17.16 2.62 8.45
N ALA A 53 15.90 3.03 8.57
CA ALA A 53 14.81 2.52 7.75
C ALA A 53 15.04 2.79 6.26
N LEU A 54 15.43 4.03 5.92
CA LEU A 54 15.72 4.42 4.53
C LEU A 54 16.97 3.71 3.98
N ALA A 55 18.03 3.57 4.78
CA ALA A 55 19.28 2.93 4.35
C ALA A 55 19.14 1.43 4.05
N MET A 56 18.12 0.77 4.60
CA MET A 56 17.85 -0.66 4.34
C MET A 56 16.81 -0.88 3.24
N LEU A 57 16.16 0.16 2.74
CA LEU A 57 15.05 0.04 1.80
C LEU A 57 15.56 -0.29 0.38
N ASN A 58 15.04 -1.36 -0.22
CA ASN A 58 15.38 -1.86 -1.56
C ASN A 58 16.87 -2.18 -1.77
N GLN A 59 17.59 -2.50 -0.69
CA GLN A 59 19.00 -2.92 -0.74
C GLN A 59 19.12 -4.45 -0.75
N MET A 60 20.22 -5.00 -1.29
CA MET A 60 20.44 -6.45 -1.41
C MET A 60 20.33 -7.22 -0.07
N ASN A 61 20.82 -6.62 1.03
CA ASN A 61 20.71 -7.17 2.40
C ASN A 61 19.67 -6.42 3.23
N GLY A 62 18.72 -5.78 2.54
CA GLY A 62 17.71 -4.90 3.09
C GLY A 62 16.33 -5.54 3.14
N HIS A 63 15.32 -4.71 2.94
CA HIS A 63 13.94 -5.15 2.75
C HIS A 63 13.30 -4.39 1.60
N ASP A 64 12.38 -5.06 0.91
CA ASP A 64 11.64 -4.47 -0.20
C ASP A 64 10.63 -3.43 0.29
N CYS A 65 10.49 -2.37 -0.49
CA CYS A 65 9.55 -1.31 -0.23
C CYS A 65 8.11 -1.82 -0.42
N PRO A 66 7.26 -1.79 0.63
CA PRO A 66 5.88 -2.29 0.54
C PRO A 66 4.96 -1.34 -0.26
N GLY A 67 5.47 -0.20 -0.72
CA GLY A 67 4.69 0.85 -1.38
C GLY A 67 4.66 0.79 -2.91
N CYS A 68 5.41 -0.10 -3.57
CA CYS A 68 5.56 -0.10 -5.02
C CYS A 68 5.92 -1.50 -5.55
N ALA A 69 5.43 -1.87 -6.73
CA ALA A 69 5.72 -3.15 -7.39
C ALA A 69 6.90 -3.08 -8.38
N TRP A 70 7.56 -1.92 -8.51
CA TRP A 70 8.69 -1.76 -9.43
C TRP A 70 9.90 -2.59 -8.96
N PRO A 71 10.50 -3.41 -9.83
CA PRO A 71 11.58 -4.31 -9.45
C PRO A 71 12.84 -3.54 -9.04
N ASP A 72 13.62 -4.17 -8.18
CA ASP A 72 14.98 -3.70 -7.88
C ASP A 72 15.95 -4.20 -8.96
N PRO A 73 16.96 -3.40 -9.35
CA PRO A 73 18.04 -3.87 -10.19
C PRO A 73 18.80 -5.03 -9.56
N ASP A 74 19.08 -6.08 -10.34
CA ASP A 74 19.90 -7.22 -9.92
C ASP A 74 21.41 -6.91 -9.98
N ASP A 75 21.79 -5.85 -10.70
CA ASP A 75 23.16 -5.40 -10.91
C ASP A 75 23.58 -4.28 -9.94
N GLU A 76 23.51 -3.02 -10.37
CA GLU A 76 23.93 -1.85 -9.62
C GLU A 76 22.71 -1.21 -8.95
N ARG A 77 22.60 -1.42 -7.64
CA ARG A 77 21.69 -0.65 -6.78
C ARG A 77 22.41 0.59 -6.26
N SER A 78 21.74 1.74 -6.25
CA SER A 78 22.21 2.94 -5.59
C SER A 78 22.47 2.65 -4.11
N GLY A 79 23.75 2.71 -3.70
CA GLY A 79 24.16 2.55 -2.31
C GLY A 79 23.75 3.72 -1.40
N ILE A 80 23.13 4.77 -1.96
CA ILE A 80 22.67 5.95 -1.22
C ILE A 80 21.14 5.92 -1.05
N ALA A 81 20.38 5.60 -2.11
CA ALA A 81 18.92 5.54 -2.08
C ALA A 81 18.35 4.78 -3.28
N GLU A 82 17.59 3.71 -3.02
CA GLU A 82 16.81 2.95 -4.01
C GLU A 82 15.30 3.09 -3.81
N TYR A 83 14.83 4.26 -3.35
CA TYR A 83 13.42 4.49 -3.02
C TYR A 83 12.90 5.80 -3.60
N CYS A 84 11.60 5.84 -3.86
CA CYS A 84 10.89 7.06 -4.25
C CYS A 84 10.19 7.71 -3.05
N GLU A 85 9.61 8.89 -3.24
CA GLU A 85 8.83 9.58 -2.20
C GLU A 85 7.68 8.72 -1.66
N ASN A 86 6.97 7.99 -2.52
CA ASN A 86 5.89 7.09 -2.09
C ASN A 86 6.41 5.93 -1.24
N GLY A 87 7.59 5.39 -1.58
CA GLY A 87 8.26 4.38 -0.76
C GLY A 87 8.67 4.92 0.60
N ALA A 88 9.21 6.15 0.64
CA ALA A 88 9.54 6.84 1.87
C ALA A 88 8.30 7.12 2.75
N LYS A 89 7.16 7.48 2.15
CA LYS A 89 5.87 7.64 2.87
C LYS A 89 5.38 6.31 3.43
N ALA A 90 5.40 5.24 2.63
CA ALA A 90 4.95 3.93 3.05
C ALA A 90 5.76 3.40 4.24
N ILE A 91 7.10 3.50 4.20
CA ILE A 91 7.94 3.09 5.32
C ILE A 91 7.78 4.02 6.53
N ALA A 92 7.54 5.31 6.31
CA ALA A 92 7.28 6.26 7.39
C ALA A 92 6.04 5.88 8.20
N GLU A 93 4.95 5.57 7.51
CA GLU A 93 3.69 5.14 8.12
C GLU A 93 3.84 3.80 8.84
N GLU A 94 4.48 2.80 8.22
CA GLU A 94 4.68 1.48 8.81
C GLU A 94 5.57 1.53 10.07
N ALA A 95 6.64 2.33 10.02
CA ALA A 95 7.63 2.40 11.09
C ALA A 95 7.36 3.53 12.10
N THR A 96 6.19 4.18 12.05
CA THR A 96 5.81 5.27 12.96
C THR A 96 5.99 4.88 14.43
N SER A 97 6.45 5.83 15.24
CA SER A 97 6.58 5.65 16.69
C SER A 97 5.31 6.01 17.47
N LYS A 98 4.32 6.64 16.81
CA LYS A 98 3.03 6.98 17.42
C LYS A 98 2.22 5.71 17.62
N LYS A 99 1.68 5.52 18.82
CA LYS A 99 0.92 4.34 19.21
C LYS A 99 -0.45 4.76 19.70
N LEU A 100 -1.46 3.99 19.34
CA LEU A 100 -2.82 4.07 19.85
C LEU A 100 -3.03 2.90 20.81
N ASP A 101 -3.32 3.20 22.06
CA ASP A 101 -3.53 2.26 23.16
C ASP A 101 -5.01 2.25 23.60
N ALA A 102 -5.33 1.42 24.58
CA ALA A 102 -6.68 1.33 25.13
C ALA A 102 -7.22 2.69 25.64
N ALA A 103 -6.37 3.59 26.14
CA ALA A 103 -6.80 4.91 26.62
C ALA A 103 -7.28 5.78 25.45
N PHE A 104 -6.55 5.78 24.33
CA PHE A 104 -6.99 6.46 23.10
C PHE A 104 -8.38 5.96 22.66
N PHE A 105 -8.61 4.65 22.64
CA PHE A 105 -9.89 4.08 22.21
C PHE A 105 -11.02 4.23 23.23
N ALA A 106 -10.70 4.43 24.51
CA ALA A 106 -11.68 4.78 25.54
C ALA A 106 -12.18 6.23 25.40
N GLU A 107 -11.34 7.13 24.88
CA GLU A 107 -11.68 8.54 24.67
C GLU A 107 -12.34 8.82 23.30
N ASN A 108 -12.13 7.94 22.32
CA ASN A 108 -12.57 8.15 20.93
C ASN A 108 -13.57 7.07 20.51
N SER A 109 -14.85 7.44 20.41
CA SER A 109 -15.90 6.55 19.93
C SER A 109 -15.71 6.18 18.46
N VAL A 110 -16.27 5.04 18.05
CA VAL A 110 -16.30 4.59 16.64
C VAL A 110 -16.92 5.67 15.74
N GLU A 111 -18.01 6.29 16.18
CA GLU A 111 -18.66 7.40 15.46
C GLU A 111 -17.76 8.63 15.32
N SER A 112 -16.96 8.97 16.33
CA SER A 112 -16.03 10.10 16.25
C SER A 112 -14.89 9.82 15.27
N LEU A 113 -14.40 8.57 15.28
CA LEU A 113 -13.32 8.12 14.40
C LEU A 113 -13.78 8.03 12.95
N SER A 114 -15.02 7.61 12.69
CA SER A 114 -15.56 7.49 11.32
C SER A 114 -15.75 8.82 10.60
N ARG A 115 -15.61 9.95 11.31
CA ARG A 115 -15.70 11.30 10.72
C ARG A 115 -14.35 11.84 10.27
N LEU A 116 -13.27 11.08 10.45
CA LEU A 116 -11.93 11.45 10.04
C LEU A 116 -11.68 10.97 8.62
N SER A 117 -10.92 11.73 7.85
CA SER A 117 -10.35 11.25 6.59
C SER A 117 -9.28 10.18 6.83
N ASP A 118 -8.98 9.37 5.81
CA ASP A 118 -7.88 8.40 5.82
C ASP A 118 -6.56 9.02 6.28
N PHE A 119 -6.30 10.25 5.81
CA PHE A 119 -5.12 10.98 6.18
C PHE A 119 -5.11 11.31 7.68
N GLU A 120 -6.21 11.86 8.21
CA GLU A 120 -6.29 12.24 9.62
C GLU A 120 -6.19 11.04 10.55
N ILE A 121 -6.92 9.95 10.26
CA ILE A 121 -6.89 8.74 11.09
C ILE A 121 -5.53 8.05 10.99
N GLY A 122 -4.95 7.95 9.79
CA GLY A 122 -3.62 7.37 9.57
C GLY A 122 -2.51 8.13 10.29
N LYS A 123 -2.67 9.44 10.51
CA LYS A 123 -1.69 10.26 11.24
C LYS A 123 -1.76 10.15 12.76
N LYS A 124 -2.78 9.50 13.32
CA LYS A 124 -2.90 9.30 14.77
C LYS A 124 -1.89 8.29 15.31
N GLY A 125 -1.53 7.26 14.53
CA GLY A 125 -0.53 6.27 14.89
C GLY A 125 -0.99 4.84 14.63
N ARG A 126 -0.15 3.88 15.02
CA ARG A 126 -0.44 2.44 14.87
C ARG A 126 -1.26 1.91 16.04
N ILE A 127 -2.17 0.98 15.78
CA ILE A 127 -2.83 0.18 16.83
C ILE A 127 -1.75 -0.65 17.53
N ALA A 128 -1.61 -0.49 18.84
CA ALA A 128 -0.55 -1.13 19.62
C ALA A 128 -1.04 -2.27 20.51
N GLU A 129 -2.35 -2.45 20.65
CA GLU A 129 -2.98 -3.42 21.54
C GLU A 129 -4.16 -4.11 20.83
N SER A 130 -4.49 -5.32 21.25
CA SER A 130 -5.68 -6.03 20.75
C SER A 130 -6.94 -5.40 21.32
N LEU A 131 -7.92 -5.18 20.46
CA LEU A 131 -9.16 -4.45 20.79
C LEU A 131 -10.38 -5.25 20.35
N TYR A 132 -11.47 -5.07 21.08
CA TYR A 132 -12.77 -5.68 20.81
C TYR A 132 -13.86 -4.62 20.92
N LEU A 133 -14.82 -4.65 20.00
CA LEU A 133 -16.02 -3.81 20.08
C LEU A 133 -17.19 -4.71 20.48
N PRO A 134 -17.66 -4.63 21.74
CA PRO A 134 -18.87 -5.35 22.15
C PRO A 134 -20.09 -4.92 21.34
N GLU A 135 -21.04 -5.83 21.19
CA GLU A 135 -22.30 -5.54 20.52
C GLU A 135 -23.03 -4.38 21.23
N GLY A 136 -23.43 -3.37 20.45
CA GLY A 136 -24.08 -2.16 20.97
C GLY A 136 -23.15 -1.16 21.66
N ALA A 137 -21.85 -1.45 21.81
CA ALA A 137 -20.89 -0.50 22.37
C ALA A 137 -20.49 0.58 21.34
N SER A 138 -20.13 1.76 21.84
CA SER A 138 -19.64 2.88 21.03
C SER A 138 -18.12 3.03 21.04
N HIS A 139 -17.42 2.31 21.90
CA HIS A 139 -15.97 2.39 22.10
C HIS A 139 -15.36 0.99 22.11
N TYR A 140 -14.15 0.86 21.55
CA TYR A 140 -13.37 -0.36 21.66
C TYR A 140 -12.88 -0.57 23.10
N GLN A 141 -12.75 -1.83 23.48
CA GLN A 141 -12.23 -2.27 24.77
C GLN A 141 -10.98 -3.13 24.55
N PRO A 142 -9.97 -3.07 25.44
CA PRO A 142 -8.83 -3.96 25.37
C PRO A 142 -9.26 -5.41 25.54
N ILE A 143 -8.62 -6.31 24.80
CA ILE A 143 -8.84 -7.76 24.87
C ILE A 143 -7.49 -8.48 24.85
N THR A 144 -7.38 -9.63 25.51
CA THR A 144 -6.18 -10.46 25.41
C THR A 144 -6.11 -11.17 24.05
N TRP A 145 -4.93 -11.64 23.65
CA TRP A 145 -4.80 -12.45 22.44
C TRP A 145 -5.63 -13.75 22.51
N ASP A 146 -5.61 -14.43 23.66
CA ASP A 146 -6.34 -15.70 23.85
C ASP A 146 -7.86 -15.50 23.76
N ASP A 147 -8.38 -14.42 24.35
CA ASP A 147 -9.80 -14.09 24.27
C ASP A 147 -10.20 -13.66 22.85
N ALA A 148 -9.36 -12.87 22.18
CA ALA A 148 -9.60 -12.47 20.78
C ALA A 148 -9.67 -13.69 19.85
N PHE A 149 -8.72 -14.63 19.98
CA PHE A 149 -8.76 -15.88 19.22
C PHE A 149 -9.97 -16.73 19.57
N SER A 150 -10.39 -16.75 20.83
CA SER A 150 -11.59 -17.49 21.26
C SER A 150 -12.86 -16.92 20.63
N VAL A 151 -13.00 -15.59 20.59
CA VAL A 151 -14.14 -14.92 19.92
C VAL A 151 -14.17 -15.23 18.43
N ILE A 152 -13.03 -15.08 17.74
CA ILE A 152 -12.91 -15.38 16.30
C ILE A 152 -13.25 -16.85 16.04
N ALA A 153 -12.66 -17.78 16.79
CA ALA A 153 -12.88 -19.22 16.62
C ALA A 153 -14.34 -19.61 16.89
N ALA A 154 -15.00 -19.00 17.89
CA ALA A 154 -16.41 -19.25 18.17
C ALA A 154 -17.30 -18.81 17.00
N LYS A 155 -17.05 -17.63 16.41
CA LYS A 155 -17.79 -17.16 15.23
C LYS A 155 -17.55 -18.06 14.03
N MET A 156 -16.31 -18.44 13.76
CA MET A 156 -15.96 -19.31 12.63
C MET A 156 -16.59 -20.71 12.75
N LYS A 157 -16.63 -21.30 13.94
CA LYS A 157 -17.28 -22.61 14.19
C LYS A 157 -18.81 -22.55 14.14
N GLY A 158 -19.39 -21.37 14.33
CA GLY A 158 -20.84 -21.16 14.29
C GLY A 158 -21.41 -20.95 12.88
N LEU A 159 -20.56 -20.90 11.84
CA LEU A 159 -21.01 -20.78 10.46
C LEU A 159 -21.63 -22.10 9.98
N GLU A 160 -22.68 -22.01 9.16
CA GLU A 160 -23.34 -23.19 8.58
C GLU A 160 -22.49 -23.82 7.47
N SER A 161 -21.65 -23.01 6.81
CA SER A 161 -20.68 -23.42 5.80
C SER A 161 -19.43 -22.55 5.89
N PRO A 162 -18.22 -23.10 5.66
CA PRO A 162 -17.00 -22.31 5.54
C PRO A 162 -17.08 -21.18 4.49
N ASP A 163 -17.90 -21.36 3.46
CA ASP A 163 -18.06 -20.38 2.37
C ASP A 163 -18.88 -19.14 2.78
N GLN A 164 -19.42 -19.09 4.00
CA GLN A 164 -19.99 -17.87 4.57
C GLN A 164 -18.93 -16.88 5.07
N ALA A 165 -17.65 -17.29 5.07
CA ALA A 165 -16.52 -16.42 5.42
C ALA A 165 -15.74 -15.98 4.17
N VAL A 166 -15.13 -14.79 4.26
CA VAL A 166 -14.23 -14.23 3.25
C VAL A 166 -12.94 -13.80 3.94
N PHE A 167 -11.80 -14.16 3.35
CA PHE A 167 -10.47 -13.96 3.92
C PHE A 167 -9.61 -13.12 2.97
N TYR A 168 -9.70 -11.79 3.11
CA TYR A 168 -8.98 -10.86 2.25
C TYR A 168 -7.48 -10.81 2.56
N THR A 169 -6.63 -10.87 1.52
CA THR A 169 -5.17 -10.71 1.66
C THR A 169 -4.69 -9.38 1.09
N SER A 170 -3.94 -8.62 1.88
CA SER A 170 -3.35 -7.35 1.45
C SER A 170 -2.09 -7.57 0.61
N GLY A 171 -1.91 -6.79 -0.46
CA GLY A 171 -0.67 -6.78 -1.25
C GLY A 171 0.54 -6.22 -0.52
N ARG A 172 0.38 -5.67 0.68
CA ARG A 172 1.49 -5.26 1.56
C ARG A 172 1.93 -6.37 2.51
N THR A 173 1.21 -7.49 2.57
CA THR A 173 1.56 -8.65 3.40
C THR A 173 2.71 -9.43 2.76
N SER A 174 3.62 -9.97 3.56
CA SER A 174 4.72 -10.79 3.03
C SER A 174 4.20 -12.09 2.41
N ASN A 175 4.96 -12.66 1.48
CA ASN A 175 4.59 -13.93 0.84
C ASN A 175 4.49 -15.08 1.84
N GLU A 176 5.33 -15.10 2.88
CA GLU A 176 5.31 -16.10 3.94
C GLU A 176 4.03 -15.99 4.79
N ALA A 177 3.66 -14.77 5.19
CA ALA A 177 2.43 -14.55 5.95
C ALA A 177 1.19 -14.87 5.10
N ALA A 178 1.17 -14.48 3.83
CA ALA A 178 0.12 -14.83 2.89
C ALA A 178 0.03 -16.35 2.66
N PHE A 179 1.17 -17.03 2.57
CA PHE A 179 1.23 -18.49 2.44
C PHE A 179 0.64 -19.20 3.66
N LEU A 180 1.01 -18.79 4.88
CA LEU A 180 0.43 -19.36 6.11
C LEU A 180 -1.05 -19.06 6.22
N TYR A 181 -1.48 -17.84 5.87
CA TYR A 181 -2.87 -17.44 5.91
C TYR A 181 -3.73 -18.28 4.96
N GLN A 182 -3.30 -18.46 3.70
CA GLN A 182 -4.06 -19.29 2.77
C GLN A 182 -4.13 -20.76 3.17
N LEU A 183 -3.08 -21.31 3.81
CA LEU A 183 -3.11 -22.68 4.33
C LEU A 183 -4.18 -22.82 5.42
N PHE A 184 -4.23 -21.85 6.33
CA PHE A 184 -5.27 -21.79 7.36
C PHE A 184 -6.67 -21.74 6.75
N VAL A 185 -6.91 -20.86 5.78
CA VAL A 185 -8.22 -20.68 5.14
C VAL A 185 -8.66 -21.94 4.37
N ARG A 186 -7.75 -22.56 3.63
CA ARG A 186 -8.02 -23.83 2.95
C ARG A 186 -8.26 -24.98 3.92
N ARG A 187 -7.59 -24.97 5.08
CA ARG A 187 -7.86 -25.92 6.17
C ARG A 187 -9.19 -25.65 6.86
N PHE A 188 -9.62 -24.40 6.96
CA PHE A 188 -10.94 -24.02 7.45
C PHE A 188 -12.06 -24.54 6.53
N GLY A 189 -11.77 -24.68 5.22
CA GLY A 189 -12.61 -25.42 4.29
C GLY A 189 -13.19 -24.59 3.14
N THR A 190 -12.64 -23.40 2.88
CA THR A 190 -13.09 -22.52 1.78
C THR A 190 -11.92 -22.07 0.90
N ASN A 191 -12.25 -21.61 -0.31
CA ASN A 191 -11.33 -20.89 -1.21
C ASN A 191 -11.72 -19.41 -1.37
N ASN A 192 -12.62 -18.87 -0.53
CA ASN A 192 -13.01 -17.47 -0.53
C ASN A 192 -11.88 -16.56 0.01
N LEU A 193 -10.84 -16.39 -0.80
CA LEU A 193 -9.60 -15.69 -0.47
C LEU A 193 -9.28 -14.63 -1.53
N PRO A 194 -10.07 -13.55 -1.62
CA PRO A 194 -9.74 -12.45 -2.52
C PRO A 194 -8.48 -11.73 -2.03
N ASP A 195 -7.76 -11.10 -2.94
CA ASP A 195 -6.64 -10.22 -2.64
C ASP A 195 -6.77 -8.88 -3.38
N CYS A 196 -5.90 -7.92 -3.05
CA CYS A 196 -5.95 -6.58 -3.65
C CYS A 196 -5.80 -6.59 -5.19
N SER A 197 -5.13 -7.59 -5.77
CA SER A 197 -4.94 -7.69 -7.21
C SER A 197 -6.23 -8.01 -7.95
N ASN A 198 -7.23 -8.61 -7.28
CA ASN A 198 -8.55 -8.81 -7.88
C ASN A 198 -9.19 -7.48 -8.30
N MET A 199 -8.89 -6.37 -7.61
CA MET A 199 -9.36 -5.03 -7.99
C MET A 199 -8.42 -4.32 -8.98
N CYS A 200 -7.11 -4.55 -8.88
CA CYS A 200 -6.12 -3.76 -9.63
C CYS A 200 -5.66 -4.40 -10.95
N HIS A 201 -5.50 -5.72 -11.00
CA HIS A 201 -4.82 -6.42 -12.11
C HIS A 201 -5.49 -7.74 -12.56
N GLU A 202 -6.67 -8.10 -12.05
CA GLU A 202 -7.41 -9.32 -12.45
C GLU A 202 -7.61 -9.40 -13.97
N SER A 203 -8.05 -8.30 -14.58
CA SER A 203 -8.27 -8.22 -16.03
C SER A 203 -7.00 -8.49 -16.83
N SER A 204 -5.84 -8.07 -16.32
CA SER A 204 -4.55 -8.36 -16.92
C SER A 204 -4.21 -9.85 -16.79
N GLY A 205 -4.46 -10.45 -15.62
CA GLY A 205 -4.26 -11.87 -15.37
C GLY A 205 -5.05 -12.76 -16.33
N VAL A 206 -6.34 -12.45 -16.52
CA VAL A 206 -7.22 -13.17 -17.46
C VAL A 206 -6.73 -13.01 -18.90
N ALA A 207 -6.56 -11.78 -19.39
CA ALA A 207 -6.21 -11.52 -20.78
C ALA A 207 -4.83 -12.09 -21.18
N LEU A 208 -3.82 -11.94 -20.32
CA LEU A 208 -2.48 -12.49 -20.58
C LEU A 208 -2.45 -14.02 -20.40
N GLY A 209 -3.25 -14.58 -19.50
CA GLY A 209 -3.44 -16.02 -19.38
C GLY A 209 -3.97 -16.64 -20.67
N GLU A 210 -4.99 -16.04 -21.28
CA GLU A 210 -5.57 -16.50 -22.55
C GLU A 210 -4.62 -16.28 -23.75
N SER A 211 -3.88 -15.17 -23.76
CA SER A 211 -3.06 -14.77 -24.92
C SER A 211 -1.66 -15.36 -24.92
N LEU A 212 -1.00 -15.44 -23.76
CA LEU A 212 0.40 -15.82 -23.60
C LEU A 212 0.60 -17.05 -22.71
N GLY A 213 -0.45 -17.55 -22.05
CA GLY A 213 -0.38 -18.65 -21.09
C GLY A 213 0.15 -18.24 -19.70
N ILE A 214 0.51 -16.97 -19.49
CA ILE A 214 1.04 -16.46 -18.23
C ILE A 214 0.33 -15.15 -17.83
N GLY A 215 -0.33 -15.14 -16.67
CA GLY A 215 -1.03 -13.96 -16.13
C GLY A 215 -0.13 -12.92 -15.47
N LYS A 216 1.14 -12.80 -15.92
CA LYS A 216 2.17 -11.97 -15.27
C LYS A 216 3.04 -11.29 -16.32
N GLY A 217 3.84 -10.31 -15.88
CA GLY A 217 4.84 -9.65 -16.73
C GLY A 217 5.82 -10.65 -17.35
N SER A 218 6.11 -10.46 -18.63
CA SER A 218 6.99 -11.32 -19.44
C SER A 218 8.34 -10.68 -19.78
N VAL A 219 8.63 -9.52 -19.20
CA VAL A 219 9.82 -8.70 -19.46
C VAL A 219 10.56 -8.43 -18.17
N THR A 220 11.87 -8.21 -18.29
CA THR A 220 12.78 -7.87 -17.21
C THR A 220 13.16 -6.39 -17.26
N LEU A 221 13.79 -5.89 -16.20
CA LEU A 221 14.32 -4.53 -16.19
C LEU A 221 15.38 -4.31 -17.27
N GLU A 222 16.22 -5.31 -17.55
CA GLU A 222 17.28 -5.24 -18.56
C GLU A 222 16.73 -5.02 -19.98
N ASP A 223 15.53 -5.51 -20.26
CA ASP A 223 14.89 -5.32 -21.57
C ASP A 223 14.64 -3.84 -21.88
N PHE A 224 14.45 -2.99 -20.86
CA PHE A 224 14.34 -1.54 -21.04
C PHE A 224 15.60 -0.93 -21.62
N TYR A 225 16.79 -1.46 -21.27
CA TYR A 225 18.07 -0.89 -21.69
C TYR A 225 18.45 -1.28 -23.12
N ARG A 226 17.79 -2.30 -23.66
CA ARG A 226 18.13 -2.93 -24.95
C ARG A 226 17.09 -2.70 -26.04
N THR A 227 15.87 -2.29 -25.67
CA THR A 227 14.79 -2.08 -26.63
C THR A 227 14.94 -0.78 -27.42
N ASP A 228 14.51 -0.80 -28.68
CA ASP A 228 14.43 0.40 -29.52
C ASP A 228 13.13 1.20 -29.29
N LEU A 229 12.12 0.58 -28.67
CA LEU A 229 10.80 1.18 -28.47
C LEU A 229 10.17 0.75 -27.14
N ILE A 230 9.65 1.73 -26.41
CA ILE A 230 8.83 1.54 -25.21
C ILE A 230 7.48 2.22 -25.44
N VAL A 231 6.39 1.48 -25.19
CA VAL A 231 5.03 2.02 -25.25
C VAL A 231 4.41 1.89 -23.85
N ILE A 232 4.01 3.03 -23.29
CA ILE A 232 3.40 3.14 -21.96
C ILE A 232 1.93 3.49 -22.16
N LEU A 233 1.01 2.62 -21.74
CA LEU A 233 -0.43 2.81 -21.90
C LEU A 233 -1.12 2.85 -20.55
N GLY A 234 -1.86 3.93 -20.25
CA GLY A 234 -2.66 4.03 -19.03
C GLY A 234 -1.87 4.04 -17.71
N GLN A 235 -0.60 4.44 -17.76
CA GLN A 235 0.29 4.51 -16.60
C GLN A 235 0.98 5.88 -16.54
N ASN A 236 1.18 6.40 -15.33
CA ASN A 236 2.03 7.56 -15.06
C ASN A 236 3.33 7.12 -14.34
N PRO A 237 4.45 6.89 -15.04
CA PRO A 237 5.71 6.50 -14.41
C PRO A 237 6.21 7.52 -13.38
N GLY A 238 6.01 8.82 -13.62
CA GLY A 238 6.49 9.88 -12.74
C GLY A 238 5.86 9.89 -11.35
N THR A 239 4.64 9.34 -11.20
CA THR A 239 3.93 9.30 -9.92
C THR A 239 3.70 7.88 -9.40
N ASN A 240 3.32 6.93 -10.26
CA ASN A 240 3.04 5.54 -9.85
C ASN A 240 4.33 4.76 -9.60
N HIS A 241 5.33 4.92 -10.47
CA HIS A 241 6.58 4.15 -10.41
C HIS A 241 7.80 5.06 -10.60
N PRO A 242 8.09 6.06 -9.74
CA PRO A 242 9.12 7.06 -10.02
C PRO A 242 10.53 6.47 -10.26
N ARG A 243 10.81 5.27 -9.74
CA ARG A 243 12.07 4.54 -10.00
C ARG A 243 12.20 4.09 -11.46
N MET A 244 11.08 3.85 -12.15
CA MET A 244 11.05 3.57 -13.59
C MET A 244 11.63 4.73 -14.42
N MET A 245 11.58 5.97 -13.91
CA MET A 245 12.11 7.12 -14.65
C MET A 245 13.60 7.00 -14.96
N THR A 246 14.39 6.43 -14.05
CA THR A 246 15.82 6.18 -14.29
C THR A 246 16.01 5.16 -15.41
N ALA A 247 15.19 4.10 -15.45
CA ALA A 247 15.26 3.09 -16.51
C ALA A 247 14.83 3.66 -17.87
N LEU A 248 13.78 4.49 -17.90
CA LEU A 248 13.33 5.19 -19.10
C LEU A 248 14.38 6.20 -19.59
N GLN A 249 15.05 6.91 -18.69
CA GLN A 249 16.15 7.81 -19.04
C GLN A 249 17.29 7.04 -19.71
N LYS A 250 17.75 5.94 -19.11
CA LYS A 250 18.81 5.09 -19.67
C LYS A 250 18.42 4.53 -21.05
N ALA A 251 17.18 4.04 -21.18
CA ALA A 251 16.65 3.58 -22.47
C ALA A 251 16.70 4.70 -23.53
N LYS A 252 16.30 5.93 -23.14
CA LYS A 252 16.29 7.08 -24.04
C LYS A 252 17.70 7.49 -24.47
N GLU A 253 18.67 7.49 -23.55
CA GLU A 253 20.08 7.74 -23.82
C GLU A 253 20.67 6.68 -24.77
N ASN A 254 20.22 5.43 -24.66
CA ASN A 254 20.57 4.34 -25.58
C ASN A 254 19.87 4.43 -26.95
N GLY A 255 19.03 5.44 -27.18
CA GLY A 255 18.38 5.69 -28.47
C GLY A 255 16.92 5.24 -28.57
N ALA A 256 16.36 4.64 -27.51
CA ALA A 256 14.99 4.16 -27.52
C ALA A 256 13.98 5.29 -27.78
N ARG A 257 12.91 4.96 -28.51
CA ARG A 257 11.72 5.80 -28.63
C ARG A 257 10.76 5.45 -27.49
N ILE A 258 10.15 6.47 -26.89
CA ILE A 258 9.16 6.28 -25.81
C ILE A 258 7.86 6.92 -26.28
N ILE A 259 6.78 6.14 -26.28
CA ILE A 259 5.43 6.57 -26.61
C ILE A 259 4.58 6.43 -25.34
N SER A 260 3.93 7.51 -24.92
CA SER A 260 2.97 7.49 -23.81
C SER A 260 1.55 7.71 -24.34
N VAL A 261 0.64 6.82 -23.97
CA VAL A 261 -0.78 6.84 -24.34
C VAL A 261 -1.57 7.00 -23.04
N ASN A 262 -1.87 8.25 -22.69
CA ASN A 262 -2.65 8.61 -21.51
C ASN A 262 -3.59 9.78 -21.85
N PRO A 263 -4.79 9.91 -21.23
CA PRO A 263 -5.70 11.00 -21.52
C PRO A 263 -5.24 12.33 -20.91
N LEU A 264 -4.26 12.29 -20.00
CA LEU A 264 -3.67 13.46 -19.34
C LEU A 264 -2.19 13.58 -19.69
N LYS A 265 -1.73 14.82 -19.85
CA LYS A 265 -0.30 15.13 -20.00
C LYS A 265 0.31 15.27 -18.62
N GLU A 266 1.19 14.34 -18.26
CA GLU A 266 1.70 14.19 -16.90
C GLU A 266 3.18 14.57 -16.82
N THR A 267 3.63 14.88 -15.61
CA THR A 267 5.04 15.19 -15.34
C THR A 267 5.85 13.89 -15.27
N GLY A 268 6.88 13.78 -16.09
CA GLY A 268 7.72 12.58 -16.19
C GLY A 268 8.26 12.41 -17.59
#